data_AF-A0A0S8FFH8-F1
#
_entry.id   AF-A0A0S8FFH8-F1
#
_cell.length_a   1.000
_cell.length_b   1.000
_cell.length_c   1.000
_cell.angle_alpha   90.00
_cell.angle_beta   90.00
_cell.angle_gamma   90.00
#
_symmetry.space_group_name_H-M   'P 1'
#
loop_
_entity.id
_entity.type
_entity.pdbx_description
1 polymer ?
#
loop_
_entity_poly.entity_id
_entity_poly.type
_entity_poly.pdbx_seq_one_letter_code
_entity_poly.pdbx_strand_id
1 'polypeptide(L)'
;MAICAPAAAVDFGNPVSGLNGTWDTTLTYGSTWRVQSDDNRIVCTSNGGNSRSCNYDDGTLNYGTGQVQNLFKFLSEVSLNYNNFGLFARGRGFVDTKADDTDRTDLTGNAKDKVEKHAELLDIYGYANFDIGSMPAQLRVGKQVVNWGESTFYVSGLSSLNYFDVTALRGAAVELKEGLLPQEQVYFSISPTDNLSLEAFYQWKWHDTNNDFAVEGGSFVMLGFGAWGDLGTDWTPYGGFFDPNFQHVPRLNSEEP
;
A
#
# COMPACT_ATOMS: atom_id res chain seq x y z
N MET A 1 -1.70 -18.85 3.97
CA MET A 1 -2.76 -19.42 3.13
C MET A 1 -3.69 -18.29 2.72
N ALA A 2 -4.14 -18.25 1.48
CA ALA A 2 -5.04 -17.22 0.97
C ALA A 2 -6.17 -17.87 0.17
N ILE A 3 -7.40 -17.39 0.36
CA ILE A 3 -8.57 -17.77 -0.42
C ILE A 3 -9.16 -16.47 -0.96
N CYS A 4 -9.36 -16.40 -2.27
CA CYS A 4 -9.99 -15.29 -2.95
C CYS A 4 -11.27 -15.81 -3.62
N ALA A 5 -12.38 -15.12 -3.44
CA ALA A 5 -13.65 -15.48 -4.06
C ALA A 5 -14.35 -14.22 -4.59
N PRO A 6 -14.95 -14.28 -5.81
CA PRO A 6 -15.87 -13.25 -6.25
C PRO A 6 -17.09 -13.29 -5.34
N ALA A 7 -17.44 -12.17 -4.72
CA ALA A 7 -18.57 -12.08 -3.80
C ALA A 7 -19.84 -11.63 -4.50
N ALA A 8 -19.72 -10.66 -5.40
CA ALA A 8 -20.81 -10.21 -6.25
C ALA A 8 -20.25 -9.63 -7.55
N ALA A 9 -20.85 -10.00 -8.67
CA ALA A 9 -20.65 -9.36 -9.96
C ALA A 9 -22.04 -9.08 -10.50
N VAL A 10 -22.37 -7.81 -10.67
CA VAL A 10 -23.69 -7.37 -11.15
C VAL A 10 -23.49 -6.52 -12.39
N ASP A 11 -23.98 -7.05 -13.50
CA ASP A 11 -24.17 -6.27 -14.71
C ASP A 11 -25.53 -5.57 -14.65
N PHE A 12 -25.56 -4.27 -14.88
CA PHE A 12 -26.78 -3.49 -14.90
C PHE A 12 -26.77 -2.51 -16.07
N GLY A 13 -27.93 -2.32 -16.68
CA GLY A 13 -28.07 -1.43 -17.82
C GLY A 13 -29.04 -1.96 -18.86
N ASN A 14 -29.34 -1.11 -19.84
CA ASN A 14 -30.19 -1.46 -20.96
C ASN A 14 -29.41 -1.14 -22.25
N PRO A 15 -29.06 -2.15 -23.07
CA PRO A 15 -28.37 -1.92 -24.34
C PRO A 15 -29.12 -0.94 -25.25
N VAL A 16 -30.45 -0.86 -25.12
CA VAL A 16 -31.32 0.04 -25.90
C VAL A 16 -31.18 1.51 -25.47
N SER A 17 -30.81 1.79 -24.21
CA SER A 17 -30.62 3.16 -23.72
C SER A 17 -29.16 3.64 -23.81
N GLY A 18 -28.25 2.80 -24.31
CA GLY A 18 -26.81 3.11 -24.39
C GLY A 18 -26.09 3.14 -23.04
N LEU A 19 -26.77 2.81 -21.93
CA LEU A 19 -26.22 2.75 -20.58
C LEU A 19 -25.95 1.29 -20.21
N ASN A 20 -24.70 0.98 -19.91
CA ASN A 20 -24.28 -0.28 -19.30
C ASN A 20 -23.36 -0.01 -18.12
N GLY A 21 -23.26 -0.95 -17.20
CA GLY A 21 -22.36 -0.86 -16.07
C GLY A 21 -22.14 -2.21 -15.44
N THR A 22 -20.99 -2.32 -14.79
CA THR A 22 -20.60 -3.50 -14.03
C THR A 22 -20.27 -3.05 -12.60
N TRP A 23 -20.63 -3.89 -11.64
CA TRP A 23 -20.16 -3.77 -10.27
C TRP A 23 -19.63 -5.13 -9.84
N ASP A 24 -18.31 -5.19 -9.70
CA ASP A 24 -17.57 -6.36 -9.27
C ASP A 24 -17.03 -6.14 -7.87
N THR A 25 -17.24 -7.10 -6.98
CA THR A 25 -16.69 -7.12 -5.63
C THR A 25 -15.99 -8.44 -5.37
N THR A 26 -14.71 -8.35 -5.03
CA THR A 26 -13.86 -9.47 -4.65
C THR A 26 -13.65 -9.44 -3.15
N LEU A 27 -13.89 -10.58 -2.49
CA LEU A 27 -13.56 -10.78 -1.09
C LEU A 27 -12.36 -11.72 -0.97
N THR A 28 -11.41 -11.31 -0.16
CA THR A 28 -10.16 -12.04 0.05
C THR A 28 -9.97 -12.28 1.53
N TYR A 29 -9.70 -13.53 1.88
CA TYR A 29 -9.28 -13.94 3.22
C TYR A 29 -7.87 -14.49 3.16
N GLY A 30 -6.99 -13.95 4.01
CA GLY A 30 -5.59 -14.33 4.09
C GLY A 30 -5.17 -14.58 5.53
N SER A 31 -4.39 -15.63 5.77
CA SER A 31 -3.74 -15.84 7.06
C SER A 31 -2.29 -16.27 6.89
N THR A 32 -1.41 -15.67 7.70
CA THR A 32 0.03 -15.93 7.73
C THR A 32 0.41 -16.56 9.05
N TRP A 33 1.27 -17.57 8.97
CA TRP A 33 1.76 -18.32 10.12
C TRP A 33 3.29 -18.26 10.14
N ARG A 34 3.82 -17.82 11.27
CA ARG A 34 5.25 -17.89 11.58
C ARG A 34 5.54 -19.27 12.16
N VAL A 35 6.31 -20.07 11.45
CA VAL A 35 6.58 -21.50 11.78
C VAL A 35 7.91 -21.74 12.49
N GLN A 36 8.73 -20.70 12.61
CA GLN A 36 10.02 -20.74 13.29
C GLN A 36 10.06 -19.65 14.35
N SER A 37 10.82 -19.89 15.41
CA SER A 37 11.13 -18.87 16.41
C SER A 37 11.93 -17.74 15.79
N ASP A 38 12.04 -16.65 16.53
CA ASP A 38 12.97 -15.58 16.28
C ASP A 38 14.42 -16.08 16.13
N ASP A 39 15.14 -15.43 15.22
CA ASP A 39 16.55 -15.67 14.97
C ASP A 39 17.34 -14.55 15.63
N ASN A 40 18.17 -14.89 16.61
CA ASN A 40 18.98 -13.91 17.33
C ASN A 40 19.90 -13.10 16.39
N ARG A 41 20.15 -13.52 15.16
CA ARG A 41 20.94 -12.74 14.18
C ARG A 41 20.23 -11.49 13.66
N ILE A 42 18.90 -11.44 13.75
CA ILE A 42 18.10 -10.30 13.26
C ILE A 42 17.64 -9.37 14.38
N VAL A 43 17.62 -9.84 15.62
CA VAL A 43 17.31 -9.05 16.83
C VAL A 43 18.55 -8.30 17.31
N CYS A 44 18.42 -7.04 17.74
CA CYS A 44 19.55 -6.24 18.16
C CYS A 44 20.17 -6.72 19.48
N THR A 45 21.43 -6.33 19.72
CA THR A 45 22.19 -6.77 20.91
C THR A 45 21.55 -6.37 22.23
N SER A 46 20.93 -5.19 22.32
CA SER A 46 20.25 -4.75 23.55
C SER A 46 18.93 -5.47 23.79
N ASN A 47 18.32 -6.05 22.76
CA ASN A 47 17.12 -6.87 22.84
C ASN A 47 17.44 -8.38 22.96
N GLY A 48 18.71 -8.75 23.20
CA GLY A 48 19.13 -10.14 23.43
C GLY A 48 19.61 -10.91 22.20
N GLY A 49 19.73 -10.23 21.05
CA GLY A 49 20.25 -10.80 19.81
C GLY A 49 21.71 -10.42 19.49
N ASN A 50 22.06 -10.45 18.21
CA ASN A 50 23.39 -10.23 17.65
C ASN A 50 23.39 -9.18 16.52
N SER A 51 22.23 -8.63 16.16
CA SER A 51 22.10 -7.56 15.17
C SER A 51 22.51 -6.22 15.79
N ARG A 52 22.83 -5.25 14.93
CA ARG A 52 23.18 -3.90 15.35
C ARG A 52 22.00 -2.96 15.47
N SER A 53 20.91 -3.10 14.73
CA SER A 53 19.86 -2.06 14.72
C SER A 53 18.60 -2.57 15.40
N CYS A 54 18.13 -1.88 16.44
CA CYS A 54 16.85 -2.19 17.09
C CYS A 54 15.64 -1.63 16.33
N ASN A 55 15.86 -0.73 15.35
CA ASN A 55 14.77 -0.07 14.60
C ASN A 55 13.84 -1.04 13.84
N TYR A 56 14.21 -2.31 13.66
CA TYR A 56 13.44 -3.31 12.94
C TYR A 56 12.98 -4.47 13.83
N ASP A 57 13.30 -4.42 15.13
CA ASP A 57 13.10 -5.54 16.04
C ASP A 57 11.61 -5.77 16.32
N ASP A 58 10.79 -4.72 16.34
CA ASP A 58 9.35 -4.83 16.65
C ASP A 58 8.63 -5.80 15.72
N GLY A 59 8.95 -5.82 14.42
CA GLY A 59 8.35 -6.80 13.50
C GLY A 59 8.69 -8.26 13.84
N THR A 60 9.77 -8.50 14.57
CA THR A 60 10.22 -9.82 15.01
C THR A 60 9.76 -10.13 16.44
N LEU A 61 9.83 -9.16 17.35
CA LEU A 61 9.57 -9.32 18.78
C LEU A 61 8.10 -9.17 19.15
N ASN A 62 7.28 -8.47 18.35
CA ASN A 62 5.84 -8.36 18.60
C ASN A 62 5.04 -9.59 18.18
N TYR A 63 5.59 -10.43 17.30
CA TYR A 63 4.84 -11.53 16.68
C TYR A 63 5.60 -12.85 16.77
N GLY A 64 5.32 -13.63 17.82
CA GLY A 64 5.93 -14.93 18.04
C GLY A 64 5.55 -16.02 17.01
N THR A 65 5.99 -17.25 17.27
CA THR A 65 5.60 -18.43 16.47
C THR A 65 4.09 -18.68 16.60
N GLY A 66 3.40 -18.85 15.48
CA GLY A 66 1.95 -19.01 15.43
C GLY A 66 1.31 -18.21 14.31
N GLN A 67 0.01 -17.93 14.44
CA GLN A 67 -0.71 -17.10 13.50
C GLN A 67 -0.39 -15.62 13.76
N VAL A 68 0.32 -15.00 12.81
CA VAL A 68 0.76 -13.59 12.89
C VAL A 68 -0.10 -12.65 12.04
N GLN A 69 -0.96 -13.22 11.19
CA GLN A 69 -1.84 -12.44 10.33
C GLN A 69 -3.19 -13.11 10.14
N ASN A 70 -4.27 -12.32 10.21
CA ASN A 70 -5.63 -12.75 9.93
C ASN A 70 -6.41 -11.64 9.22
N LEU A 71 -6.21 -11.59 7.91
CA LEU A 71 -6.61 -10.51 7.02
C LEU A 71 -7.93 -10.85 6.31
N PHE A 72 -8.89 -9.95 6.42
CA PHE A 72 -10.07 -9.89 5.55
C PHE A 72 -9.97 -8.62 4.70
N LYS A 73 -10.13 -8.76 3.39
CA LYS A 73 -10.04 -7.67 2.43
C LYS A 73 -11.22 -7.70 1.47
N PHE A 74 -11.66 -6.53 1.05
CA PHE A 74 -12.56 -6.37 -0.07
C PHE A 74 -11.95 -5.42 -1.10
N LEU A 75 -12.23 -5.71 -2.37
CA LEU A 75 -11.96 -4.83 -3.51
C LEU A 75 -13.26 -4.68 -4.28
N SER A 76 -13.70 -3.45 -4.50
CA SER A 76 -14.91 -3.14 -5.26
C SER A 76 -14.57 -2.28 -6.46
N GLU A 77 -15.00 -2.71 -7.64
CA GLU A 77 -14.77 -2.09 -8.93
C GLU A 77 -16.15 -1.77 -9.55
N VAL A 78 -16.36 -0.51 -9.91
CA VAL A 78 -17.59 -0.04 -10.54
C VAL A 78 -17.24 0.63 -11.86
N SER A 79 -17.86 0.16 -12.93
CA SER A 79 -17.74 0.73 -14.27
C SER A 79 -19.11 1.15 -14.76
N LEU A 80 -19.22 2.36 -15.31
CA LEU A 80 -20.41 2.87 -15.96
C LEU A 80 -20.01 3.35 -17.35
N ASN A 81 -20.73 2.92 -18.38
CA ASN A 81 -20.57 3.40 -19.73
C ASN A 81 -21.88 3.97 -20.25
N TYR A 82 -21.80 5.13 -20.86
CA TYR A 82 -22.87 5.74 -21.60
C TYR A 82 -22.37 6.15 -22.98
N ASN A 83 -22.74 5.37 -24.01
CA ASN A 83 -22.27 5.54 -25.38
C ASN A 83 -20.74 5.58 -25.47
N ASN A 84 -20.18 6.78 -25.68
CA ASN A 84 -18.76 7.01 -25.85
C ASN A 84 -18.08 7.59 -24.59
N PHE A 85 -18.83 7.77 -23.51
CA PHE A 85 -18.32 8.20 -22.21
C PHE A 85 -18.38 7.07 -21.20
N GLY A 86 -17.48 7.11 -20.21
CA GLY A 86 -17.55 6.20 -19.07
C GLY A 86 -16.98 6.79 -17.80
N LEU A 87 -17.32 6.17 -16.69
CA LEU A 87 -16.82 6.44 -15.35
C LEU A 87 -16.35 5.13 -14.75
N PHE A 88 -15.16 5.14 -14.17
CA PHE A 88 -14.62 4.00 -13.43
C PHE A 88 -14.25 4.45 -12.02
N ALA A 89 -14.61 3.62 -11.04
CA ALA A 89 -14.21 3.81 -9.66
C ALA A 89 -13.78 2.47 -9.05
N ARG A 90 -12.71 2.50 -8.26
CA ARG A 90 -12.19 1.33 -7.55
C ARG A 90 -11.80 1.68 -6.13
N GLY A 91 -12.35 0.95 -5.17
CA GLY A 91 -12.03 1.11 -3.75
C GLY A 91 -11.61 -0.21 -3.14
N ARG A 92 -10.67 -0.16 -2.19
CA ARG A 92 -10.28 -1.32 -1.39
C ARG A 92 -10.43 -1.03 0.09
N GLY A 93 -10.60 -2.06 0.87
CA GLY A 93 -10.45 -1.97 2.32
C GLY A 93 -10.11 -3.31 2.93
N PHE A 94 -9.47 -3.28 4.09
CA PHE A 94 -9.09 -4.47 4.81
C PHE A 94 -9.17 -4.30 6.31
N VAL A 95 -9.22 -5.43 7.00
CA VAL A 95 -9.06 -5.55 8.45
C VAL A 95 -8.19 -6.75 8.76
N ASP A 96 -7.21 -6.57 9.62
CA ASP A 96 -6.30 -7.60 10.13
C ASP A 96 -6.47 -7.73 11.64
N THR A 97 -7.12 -8.82 12.07
CA THR A 97 -7.44 -8.99 13.49
C THR A 97 -6.24 -9.44 14.32
N LYS A 98 -5.07 -9.65 13.70
CA LYS A 98 -3.83 -10.05 14.39
C LYS A 98 -2.76 -8.98 14.39
N ALA A 99 -2.94 -7.90 13.63
CA ALA A 99 -1.93 -6.84 13.54
C ALA A 99 -1.73 -6.08 14.87
N ASP A 100 -2.79 -5.84 15.66
CA ASP A 100 -2.68 -5.15 16.95
C ASP A 100 -2.47 -6.11 18.15
N ASP A 101 -2.28 -7.40 17.89
CA ASP A 101 -2.02 -8.42 18.93
C ASP A 101 -0.51 -8.52 19.16
N THR A 102 0.09 -7.45 19.71
CA THR A 102 1.53 -7.30 19.87
C THR A 102 2.05 -7.76 21.23
N ASP A 103 3.13 -8.53 21.25
CA ASP A 103 3.72 -9.08 22.49
C ASP A 103 4.56 -8.07 23.31
N ARG A 104 5.12 -7.03 22.67
CA ARG A 104 6.13 -6.14 23.29
C ARG A 104 5.80 -4.64 23.21
N THR A 105 5.57 -4.15 21.99
CA THR A 105 5.41 -2.73 21.69
C THR A 105 4.07 -2.52 21.00
N ASP A 106 3.17 -1.80 21.66
CA ASP A 106 1.83 -1.49 21.13
C ASP A 106 1.92 -0.67 19.83
N LEU A 107 1.02 -0.96 18.90
CA LEU A 107 0.79 -0.09 17.75
C LEU A 107 -0.05 1.11 18.18
N THR A 108 0.43 2.32 17.88
CA THR A 108 -0.24 3.56 18.28
C THR A 108 -0.48 4.49 17.10
N GLY A 109 -1.52 5.34 17.22
CA GLY A 109 -1.86 6.36 16.23
C GLY A 109 -2.02 5.80 14.81
N ASN A 110 -1.45 6.51 13.84
CA ASN A 110 -1.53 6.16 12.42
C ASN A 110 -0.94 4.78 12.10
N ALA A 111 0.02 4.28 12.87
CA ALA A 111 0.61 2.96 12.64
C ALA A 111 -0.46 1.88 12.74
N LYS A 112 -1.28 1.94 13.81
CA LYS A 112 -2.38 1.01 14.06
C LYS A 112 -3.43 1.07 12.97
N ASP A 113 -3.91 2.27 12.64
CA ASP A 113 -4.93 2.42 11.59
C ASP A 113 -4.41 1.95 10.22
N LYS A 114 -3.11 2.09 9.93
CA LYS A 114 -2.54 1.60 8.66
C LYS A 114 -2.46 0.08 8.56
N VAL A 115 -2.27 -0.64 9.66
CA VAL A 115 -2.01 -2.10 9.61
C VAL A 115 -3.17 -2.94 10.15
N GLU A 116 -3.98 -2.40 11.06
CA GLU A 116 -5.16 -3.07 11.61
C GLU A 116 -6.36 -2.94 10.66
N LYS A 117 -6.68 -1.71 10.19
CA LYS A 117 -7.87 -1.49 9.36
C LYS A 117 -7.75 -0.25 8.49
N HIS A 118 -7.73 -0.43 7.18
CA HIS A 118 -7.63 0.68 6.25
C HIS A 118 -8.63 0.53 5.12
N ALA A 119 -9.16 1.66 4.64
CA ALA A 119 -10.00 1.70 3.46
C ALA A 119 -9.64 2.94 2.65
N GLU A 120 -9.50 2.75 1.34
CA GLU A 120 -9.12 3.83 0.44
C GLU A 120 -9.78 3.70 -0.93
N LEU A 121 -10.01 4.86 -1.53
CA LEU A 121 -10.37 4.95 -2.93
C LEU A 121 -9.09 4.94 -3.76
N LEU A 122 -8.91 3.86 -4.52
CA LEU A 122 -7.82 3.72 -5.46
C LEU A 122 -8.12 4.62 -6.66
N ASP A 123 -8.84 4.12 -7.65
CA ASP A 123 -9.07 4.84 -8.90
C ASP A 123 -10.43 5.53 -8.90
N ILE A 124 -10.47 6.73 -9.48
CA ILE A 124 -11.71 7.40 -9.88
C ILE A 124 -11.42 8.29 -11.08
N TYR A 125 -11.90 7.89 -12.26
CA TYR A 125 -11.70 8.66 -13.47
C TYR A 125 -12.88 8.55 -14.44
N GLY A 126 -13.06 9.61 -15.21
CA GLY A 126 -13.94 9.60 -16.37
C GLY A 126 -13.13 9.42 -17.65
N TYR A 127 -13.75 8.83 -18.65
CA TYR A 127 -13.16 8.70 -19.97
C TYR A 127 -14.16 9.00 -21.08
N ALA A 128 -13.61 9.43 -22.22
CA ALA A 128 -14.33 9.65 -23.45
C ALA A 128 -13.54 9.02 -24.60
N ASN A 129 -14.22 8.19 -25.38
CA ASN A 129 -13.73 7.65 -26.64
C ASN A 129 -14.35 8.47 -27.78
N PHE A 130 -13.58 8.80 -28.80
CA PHE A 130 -14.05 9.57 -29.95
C PHE A 130 -13.11 9.41 -31.13
N ASP A 131 -13.59 9.72 -32.33
CA ASP A 131 -12.78 9.66 -33.54
C ASP A 131 -12.34 11.08 -33.96
N ILE A 132 -11.04 11.26 -34.19
CA ILE A 132 -10.49 12.43 -34.86
C ILE A 132 -10.28 12.05 -36.33
N GLY A 133 -11.29 12.32 -37.16
CA GLY A 133 -11.29 11.84 -38.55
C GLY A 133 -11.45 10.32 -38.59
N SER A 134 -10.45 9.61 -39.10
CA SER A 134 -10.39 8.14 -39.08
C SER A 134 -9.55 7.58 -37.92
N MET A 135 -9.10 8.44 -37.00
CA MET A 135 -8.17 8.08 -35.93
C MET A 135 -8.95 7.92 -34.62
N PRO A 136 -9.11 6.70 -34.09
CA PRO A 136 -9.73 6.52 -32.78
C PRO A 136 -8.83 7.13 -31.70
N ALA A 137 -9.45 7.85 -30.78
CA ALA A 137 -8.81 8.55 -29.68
C ALA A 137 -9.56 8.32 -28.37
N GLN A 138 -8.82 8.40 -27.25
CA GLN A 138 -9.35 8.32 -25.91
C GLN A 138 -8.77 9.42 -25.04
N LEU A 139 -9.63 10.07 -24.25
CA LEU A 139 -9.25 10.98 -23.19
C LEU A 139 -9.72 10.41 -21.85
N ARG A 140 -8.82 10.31 -20.87
CA ARG A 140 -9.14 9.93 -19.48
C ARG A 140 -8.71 11.03 -18.53
N VAL A 141 -9.55 11.37 -17.57
CA VAL A 141 -9.28 12.42 -16.58
C VAL A 141 -9.70 11.94 -15.20
N GLY A 142 -8.76 11.95 -14.26
CA GLY A 142 -9.02 11.63 -12.86
C GLY A 142 -7.84 10.93 -12.20
N LYS A 143 -8.11 10.27 -11.08
CA LYS A 143 -7.16 9.45 -10.34
C LYS A 143 -7.11 8.06 -10.99
N GLN A 144 -6.03 7.75 -11.70
CA GLN A 144 -5.92 6.51 -12.46
C GLN A 144 -4.48 5.96 -12.47
N VAL A 145 -4.35 4.64 -12.64
CA VAL A 145 -3.09 4.01 -13.03
C VAL A 145 -3.01 3.95 -14.56
N VAL A 146 -1.88 4.37 -15.11
CA VAL A 146 -1.56 4.13 -16.52
C VAL A 146 -0.39 3.15 -16.60
N ASN A 147 -0.67 1.98 -17.19
CA ASN A 147 0.32 0.95 -17.44
C ASN A 147 0.66 0.92 -18.92
N TRP A 148 1.92 1.17 -19.26
CA TRP A 148 2.42 1.24 -20.63
C TRP A 148 2.96 -0.10 -21.16
N GLY A 149 2.58 -1.22 -20.53
CA GLY A 149 2.95 -2.56 -20.99
C GLY A 149 4.40 -2.95 -20.68
N GLU A 150 5.07 -2.23 -19.77
CA GLU A 150 6.42 -2.58 -19.31
C GLU A 150 6.38 -3.70 -18.25
N SER A 151 7.46 -4.48 -18.20
CA SER A 151 7.60 -5.66 -17.32
C SER A 151 7.50 -5.30 -15.85
N THR A 152 6.65 -6.02 -15.11
CA THR A 152 6.45 -5.89 -13.67
C THR A 152 7.70 -6.18 -12.83
N PHE A 153 8.70 -6.85 -13.41
CA PHE A 153 9.94 -7.22 -12.71
C PHE A 153 11.02 -6.13 -12.76
N TYR A 154 10.89 -5.14 -13.64
CA TYR A 154 11.83 -4.04 -13.77
C TYR A 154 11.08 -2.70 -13.66
N VAL A 155 11.16 -2.09 -12.49
CA VAL A 155 10.69 -0.71 -12.25
C VAL A 155 11.72 0.25 -12.87
N SER A 156 11.66 0.41 -14.19
CA SER A 156 12.46 1.35 -14.97
C SER A 156 11.59 1.87 -16.12
N GLY A 157 11.84 3.09 -16.57
CA GLY A 157 11.02 3.73 -17.61
C GLY A 157 9.89 4.57 -17.05
N LEU A 158 8.86 4.81 -17.87
CA LEU A 158 7.73 5.65 -17.50
C LEU A 158 6.88 4.97 -16.40
N SER A 159 6.90 3.64 -16.29
CA SER A 159 6.19 2.91 -15.23
C SER A 159 6.67 3.23 -13.80
N SER A 160 7.86 3.85 -13.65
CA SER A 160 8.36 4.38 -12.37
C SER A 160 7.59 5.60 -11.86
N LEU A 161 6.76 6.22 -12.72
CA LEU A 161 5.87 7.30 -12.33
C LEU A 161 4.70 6.81 -11.49
N ASN A 162 4.30 5.54 -11.62
CA ASN A 162 3.24 5.00 -10.77
C ASN A 162 3.75 4.85 -9.34
N TYR A 163 2.93 5.31 -8.40
CA TYR A 163 3.23 5.20 -6.98
C TYR A 163 3.11 3.75 -6.54
N PHE A 164 3.95 3.28 -5.61
CA PHE A 164 3.84 1.92 -5.08
C PHE A 164 3.88 1.90 -3.56
N ASP A 165 3.03 1.06 -2.97
CA ASP A 165 3.02 0.77 -1.54
C ASP A 165 3.70 -0.57 -1.28
N VAL A 166 4.93 -0.50 -0.78
CA VAL A 166 5.74 -1.68 -0.44
C VAL A 166 5.13 -2.46 0.72
N THR A 167 4.41 -1.79 1.63
CA THR A 167 3.77 -2.41 2.79
C THR A 167 2.58 -3.25 2.33
N ALA A 168 1.78 -2.71 1.41
CA ALA A 168 0.66 -3.43 0.80
C ALA A 168 1.13 -4.68 0.03
N LEU A 169 2.35 -4.69 -0.53
CA LEU A 169 2.92 -5.84 -1.25
C LEU A 169 3.48 -6.96 -0.35
N ARG A 170 3.67 -6.71 0.95
CA ARG A 170 4.24 -7.69 1.91
C ARG A 170 3.18 -8.49 2.68
N GLY A 171 1.90 -8.11 2.58
CA GLY A 171 0.79 -8.82 3.23
C GLY A 171 0.45 -10.17 2.60
N ALA A 172 -0.36 -10.99 3.27
CA ALA A 172 -0.97 -12.15 2.63
C ALA A 172 -1.95 -11.74 1.52
N ALA A 173 -2.03 -12.54 0.46
CA ALA A 173 -3.09 -12.46 -0.55
C ALA A 173 -3.14 -11.13 -1.35
N VAL A 174 -1.98 -10.59 -1.69
CA VAL A 174 -1.87 -9.33 -2.46
C VAL A 174 -2.07 -9.59 -3.94
N GLU A 175 -2.86 -8.74 -4.59
CA GLU A 175 -2.97 -8.73 -6.04
C GLU A 175 -2.06 -7.62 -6.60
N LEU A 176 -1.39 -7.89 -7.72
CA LEU A 176 -0.46 -6.92 -8.31
C LEU A 176 -1.12 -5.57 -8.63
N LYS A 177 -2.41 -5.59 -9.00
CA LYS A 177 -3.21 -4.39 -9.27
C LYS A 177 -3.42 -3.49 -8.05
N GLU A 178 -3.14 -3.99 -6.85
CA GLU A 178 -3.24 -3.28 -5.57
C GLU A 178 -1.91 -2.62 -5.15
N GLY A 179 -0.79 -3.01 -5.78
CA GLY A 179 0.52 -2.42 -5.52
C GLY A 179 0.75 -1.11 -6.27
N LEU A 180 0.02 -0.88 -7.36
CA LEU A 180 0.08 0.35 -8.16
C LEU A 180 -0.97 1.34 -7.65
N LEU A 181 -0.51 2.41 -7.02
CA LEU A 181 -1.35 3.46 -6.49
C LEU A 181 -1.58 4.55 -7.54
N PRO A 182 -2.84 4.91 -7.80
CA PRO A 182 -3.19 5.82 -8.88
C PRO A 182 -2.95 7.29 -8.54
N GLN A 183 -2.72 8.07 -9.59
CA GLN A 183 -2.40 9.49 -9.49
C GLN A 183 -3.36 10.33 -10.31
N GLU A 184 -3.55 11.58 -9.90
CA GLU A 184 -4.43 12.53 -10.57
C GLU A 184 -3.77 13.07 -11.85
N GLN A 185 -4.27 12.58 -12.99
CA GLN A 185 -3.68 12.85 -14.30
C GLN A 185 -4.69 12.88 -15.44
N VAL A 186 -4.34 13.64 -16.47
CA VAL A 186 -4.98 13.59 -17.79
C VAL A 186 -4.18 12.60 -18.60
N TYR A 187 -4.85 11.68 -19.27
CA TYR A 187 -4.24 10.78 -20.23
C TYR A 187 -4.99 10.90 -21.55
N PHE A 188 -4.24 10.99 -22.64
CA PHE A 188 -4.76 11.05 -24.00
C PHE A 188 -4.04 10.02 -24.86
N SER A 189 -4.78 9.24 -25.62
CA SER A 189 -4.23 8.35 -26.63
C SER A 189 -4.94 8.53 -27.97
N ILE A 190 -4.19 8.35 -29.05
CA ILE A 190 -4.71 8.36 -30.41
C ILE A 190 -3.99 7.28 -31.21
N SER A 191 -4.70 6.59 -32.09
CA SER A 191 -4.11 5.59 -32.99
C SER A 191 -4.27 6.05 -34.44
N PRO A 192 -3.28 6.80 -35.00
CA PRO A 192 -3.38 7.30 -36.37
C PRO A 192 -3.45 6.19 -37.44
N THR A 193 -2.91 5.01 -37.13
CA THR A 193 -2.92 3.82 -37.99
C THR A 193 -3.07 2.56 -37.14
N ASP A 194 -3.43 1.43 -37.74
CA ASP A 194 -3.58 0.14 -37.04
C ASP A 194 -2.29 -0.34 -36.32
N ASN A 195 -1.12 0.18 -36.72
CA ASN A 195 0.18 -0.22 -36.18
C ASN A 195 0.91 0.90 -35.41
N LEU A 196 0.24 2.02 -35.15
CA LEU A 196 0.84 3.17 -34.46
C LEU A 196 -0.15 3.75 -33.45
N SER A 197 0.24 3.71 -32.18
CA SER A 197 -0.42 4.46 -31.10
C SER A 197 0.51 5.58 -30.61
N LEU A 198 -0.08 6.73 -30.33
CA LEU A 198 0.57 7.84 -29.65
C LEU A 198 -0.17 8.10 -28.34
N GLU A 199 0.58 8.24 -27.26
CA GLU A 199 0.04 8.44 -25.91
C GLU A 199 0.72 9.64 -25.27
N ALA A 200 -0.06 10.43 -24.54
CA ALA A 200 0.40 11.58 -23.78
C ALA A 200 -0.31 11.60 -22.42
N PHE A 201 0.37 12.08 -21.40
CA PHE A 201 -0.24 12.29 -20.09
C PHE A 201 0.27 13.57 -19.46
N TYR A 202 -0.53 14.11 -18.56
CA TYR A 202 -0.17 15.25 -17.73
C TYR A 202 -0.67 15.01 -16.32
N GLN A 203 0.27 14.85 -15.40
CA GLN A 203 0.00 14.71 -13.98
C GLN A 203 0.04 16.09 -13.33
N TRP A 204 -1.03 16.44 -12.61
CA TRP A 204 -1.15 17.74 -11.97
C TRP A 204 -0.97 17.69 -10.45
N LYS A 205 -1.04 16.51 -9.85
CA LYS A 205 -0.77 16.31 -8.43
C LYS A 205 0.22 15.17 -8.24
N TRP A 206 1.25 15.45 -7.46
CA TRP A 206 2.32 14.52 -7.15
C TRP A 206 2.17 13.97 -5.73
N HIS A 207 2.61 12.73 -5.53
CA HIS A 207 2.55 12.03 -4.25
C HIS A 207 3.93 11.41 -3.94
N ASP A 208 4.42 11.64 -2.72
CA ASP A 208 5.73 11.20 -2.21
C ASP A 208 5.83 9.72 -1.92
N THR A 209 6.89 9.06 -2.42
CA THR A 209 7.17 7.63 -2.13
C THR A 209 7.60 7.44 -0.71
N ASN A 210 6.78 6.71 0.04
CA ASN A 210 7.09 6.33 1.41
C ASN A 210 8.26 5.36 1.41
N ASN A 211 9.23 5.64 2.29
CA ASN A 211 10.38 4.78 2.52
C ASN A 211 10.07 3.75 3.62
N ASP A 212 10.84 2.66 3.66
CA ASP A 212 10.75 1.58 4.65
C ASP A 212 11.46 1.95 5.97
N PHE A 213 12.24 3.04 6.01
CA PHE A 213 12.85 3.56 7.22
C PHE A 213 12.15 4.85 7.67
N ALA A 214 11.80 4.92 8.96
CA ALA A 214 11.00 6.02 9.55
C ALA A 214 9.61 6.18 8.89
N VAL A 215 8.93 5.06 8.68
CA VAL A 215 7.55 5.01 8.14
C VAL A 215 6.58 5.86 8.94
N GLU A 216 5.48 6.25 8.30
CA GLU A 216 4.36 6.90 8.97
C GLU A 216 3.89 6.08 10.18
N GLY A 217 3.82 6.70 11.36
CA GLY A 217 3.56 6.03 12.63
C GLY A 217 4.81 5.72 13.48
N GLY A 218 6.02 5.82 12.92
CA GLY A 218 7.27 5.76 13.69
C GLY A 218 7.46 7.02 14.54
N SER A 219 7.76 6.86 15.83
CA SER A 219 7.94 7.96 16.79
C SER A 219 9.38 8.46 16.90
N PHE A 220 10.36 7.61 16.64
CA PHE A 220 11.78 7.95 16.72
C PHE A 220 12.63 6.99 15.89
N VAL A 221 13.87 7.39 15.63
CA VAL A 221 14.94 6.50 15.13
C VAL A 221 15.98 6.35 16.22
N MET A 222 16.38 5.12 16.48
CA MET A 222 17.37 4.77 17.48
C MET A 222 18.78 4.77 16.86
N LEU A 223 19.66 5.65 17.37
CA LEU A 223 21.05 5.79 16.91
C LEU A 223 22.05 5.04 17.79
N GLY A 224 21.59 4.42 18.88
CA GLY A 224 22.43 3.63 19.77
C GLY A 224 22.92 2.31 19.15
N PHE A 225 22.38 1.91 17.99
CA PHE A 225 22.73 0.67 17.27
C PHE A 225 22.97 -0.52 18.21
N GLY A 226 21.97 -0.82 19.05
CA GLY A 226 21.98 -2.01 19.91
C GLY A 226 22.91 -1.91 21.12
N ALA A 227 23.68 -0.84 21.26
CA ALA A 227 24.48 -0.59 22.46
C ALA A 227 23.60 -0.22 23.67
N TRP A 228 22.38 0.26 23.41
CA TRP A 228 21.40 0.72 24.41
C TRP A 228 20.01 0.15 24.09
N GLY A 229 19.13 0.07 25.08
CA GLY A 229 17.76 -0.42 24.89
C GLY A 229 16.88 0.59 24.16
N ASP A 230 16.01 0.12 23.28
CA ASP A 230 14.96 0.91 22.61
C ASP A 230 13.78 1.25 23.55
N LEU A 231 13.66 0.53 24.67
CA LEU A 231 12.73 0.83 25.76
C LEU A 231 13.32 1.78 26.81
N GLY A 232 14.48 2.40 26.54
CA GLY A 232 15.18 3.31 27.45
C GLY A 232 16.39 2.69 28.15
N THR A 233 17.13 3.52 28.87
CA THR A 233 18.36 3.15 29.57
C THR A 233 18.29 3.55 31.05
N ASP A 234 18.54 2.58 31.94
CA ASP A 234 18.57 2.81 33.39
C ASP A 234 19.98 3.20 33.87
N TRP A 235 20.13 4.44 34.31
CA TRP A 235 21.37 4.95 34.91
C TRP A 235 21.38 4.89 36.43
N THR A 236 20.33 4.38 37.09
CA THR A 236 20.26 4.29 38.56
C THR A 236 21.43 3.51 39.18
N PRO A 237 22.03 2.47 38.56
CA PRO A 237 23.22 1.80 39.11
C PRO A 237 24.45 2.71 39.20
N TYR A 238 24.48 3.82 38.45
CA TYR A 238 25.54 4.82 38.44
C TYR A 238 25.15 6.11 39.17
N GLY A 239 24.03 6.11 39.91
CA GLY A 239 23.50 7.28 40.61
C GLY A 239 22.71 8.25 39.73
N GLY A 240 22.31 7.82 38.52
CA GLY A 240 21.48 8.60 37.60
C GLY A 240 19.98 8.28 37.69
N PHE A 241 19.25 8.61 36.62
CA PHE A 241 17.81 8.36 36.46
C PHE A 241 17.55 7.47 35.23
N PHE A 242 16.35 6.93 35.12
CA PHE A 242 15.93 6.21 33.93
C PHE A 242 15.61 7.19 32.79
N ASP A 243 16.34 7.08 31.68
CA ASP A 243 16.11 7.89 30.48
C ASP A 243 15.39 7.04 29.41
N PRO A 244 14.08 7.26 29.18
CA PRO A 244 13.32 6.50 28.19
C PRO A 244 13.71 6.83 26.74
N ASN A 245 14.44 7.93 26.50
CA ASN A 245 14.72 8.46 25.16
C ASN A 245 16.22 8.51 24.84
N PHE A 246 17.05 7.80 25.61
CA PHE A 246 18.49 7.83 25.42
C PHE A 246 18.89 7.32 24.02
N GLN A 247 19.59 8.15 23.23
CA GLN A 247 19.95 7.89 21.83
C GLN A 247 18.75 7.75 20.87
N HIS A 248 17.58 8.28 21.23
CA HIS A 248 16.44 8.41 20.33
C HIS A 248 16.50 9.76 19.62
N VAL A 249 16.39 9.73 18.29
CA VAL A 249 16.10 10.93 17.49
C VAL A 249 14.60 10.94 17.25
N PRO A 250 13.84 11.82 17.92
CA PRO A 250 12.39 11.85 17.78
C PRO A 250 12.01 12.31 16.37
N ARG A 251 10.89 11.81 15.87
CA ARG A 251 10.26 12.34 14.67
C ARG A 251 9.82 13.78 14.94
N LEU A 252 10.07 14.68 13.99
CA LEU A 252 9.53 16.04 14.04
C LEU A 252 8.02 16.00 13.79
N ASN A 253 7.27 17.00 14.30
CA ASN A 253 5.81 17.09 14.16
C ASN A 253 5.32 17.35 12.71
N SER A 254 6.03 16.90 11.68
CA SER A 254 5.51 16.93 10.32
C SER A 254 4.58 15.75 10.10
N GLU A 255 3.32 16.06 9.79
CA GLU A 255 2.31 15.08 9.36
C GLU A 255 2.63 14.50 7.98
N GLU A 256 3.52 15.16 7.22
CA GLU A 256 4.03 14.67 5.94
C GLU A 256 5.51 14.26 6.08
N PRO A 257 5.91 13.12 5.47
CA PRO A 257 7.30 12.63 5.46
C PRO A 257 8.28 13.60 4.78
#